data_AF-X6MR49-F1
#
_entry.id   AF-X6MR49-F1
#
_cell.length_a   1.000
_cell.length_b   1.000
_cell.length_c   1.000
_cell.angle_alpha   90.00
_cell.angle_beta   90.00
_cell.angle_gamma   90.00
#
_symmetry.space_group_name_H-M   'P 1'
#
loop_
_entity.id
_entity.type
_entity.pdbx_description
1 polymer ?
#
loop_
_entity_poly.entity_id
_entity_poly.type
_entity_poly.pdbx_seq_one_letter_code
_entity_poly.pdbx_strand_id
1 'polypeptide(L)'
;MNDTKKKFFGTSIAIKIETKCQKICSPPLSSYFSMIIYFCFFFFIIFFLLSFAILFLFFHFFKILGNIIIYVCMLCAIEFEEEREDRKIKIKIKMDNVDEKELEDLIYVALCFFCTERDPDMPQPPREQCEPFVKKILQDLKPNLDENDDGVISREEFELFGKYLNQEYSKLKSEINEDKKNKGSGK
;
A
#
# COMPACT_ATOMS: atom_id res chain seq x y z
N MET A 1 52.33 -56.07 43.52
CA MET A 1 52.11 -55.19 44.68
C MET A 1 50.75 -54.54 44.49
N ASN A 2 49.81 -54.56 45.42
CA ASN A 2 49.46 -55.49 46.49
C ASN A 2 47.99 -55.19 46.78
N ASP A 3 47.26 -56.23 47.12
CA ASP A 3 46.03 -56.23 47.90
C ASP A 3 45.91 -55.04 48.86
N THR A 4 44.71 -54.47 49.03
CA THR A 4 43.92 -54.79 50.24
C THR A 4 42.46 -54.33 50.17
N LYS A 5 41.60 -55.30 50.43
CA LYS A 5 40.21 -55.21 50.87
C LYS A 5 40.03 -54.21 52.02
N LYS A 6 38.88 -53.54 52.07
CA LYS A 6 38.17 -53.26 53.35
C LYS A 6 36.66 -53.27 53.15
N LYS A 7 36.02 -54.29 53.74
CA LYS A 7 34.58 -54.39 54.01
C LYS A 7 34.22 -53.38 55.10
N PHE A 8 33.10 -52.67 54.95
CA PHE A 8 32.37 -52.11 56.09
C PHE A 8 30.90 -52.53 56.02
N PHE A 9 30.43 -53.04 57.16
CA PHE A 9 29.09 -53.48 57.49
C PHE A 9 28.32 -52.36 58.20
N GLY A 10 26.99 -52.42 58.14
CA GLY A 10 26.08 -51.75 59.07
C GLY A 10 25.43 -50.48 58.51
N THR A 11 24.15 -50.18 58.70
CA THR A 11 23.10 -50.79 59.52
C THR A 11 21.77 -50.28 58.94
N SER A 12 20.81 -51.16 58.67
CA SER A 12 19.48 -50.77 58.21
C SER A 12 18.68 -50.13 59.34
N ILE A 13 18.20 -48.90 59.12
CA ILE A 13 17.20 -48.26 59.98
C ILE A 13 15.88 -48.25 59.20
N ALA A 14 14.96 -49.13 59.59
CA ALA A 14 13.61 -49.17 59.05
C ALA A 14 12.75 -48.10 59.75
N ILE A 15 12.51 -46.98 59.07
CA ILE A 15 11.55 -45.96 59.53
C ILE A 15 10.17 -46.34 59.03
N LYS A 16 9.30 -46.79 59.93
CA LYS A 16 7.89 -47.11 59.66
C LYS A 16 7.09 -45.80 59.64
N ILE A 17 6.82 -45.27 58.45
CA ILE A 17 5.96 -44.08 58.26
C ILE A 17 4.53 -44.58 58.03
N GLU A 18 3.65 -44.43 59.02
CA GLU A 18 2.21 -44.64 58.86
C GLU A 18 1.58 -43.41 58.20
N THR A 19 1.23 -43.53 56.92
CA THR A 19 0.46 -42.52 56.19
C THR A 19 -1.03 -42.88 56.24
N LYS A 20 -1.82 -42.07 56.96
CA LYS A 20 -3.28 -42.11 56.90
C LYS A 20 -3.73 -41.57 55.54
N CYS A 21 -4.18 -42.44 54.64
CA CYS A 21 -4.83 -42.06 53.39
C CYS A 21 -6.23 -41.50 53.65
N GLN A 22 -6.38 -40.17 53.64
CA GLN A 22 -7.67 -39.53 53.45
C GLN A 22 -8.09 -39.66 51.97
N LYS A 23 -9.24 -40.31 51.75
CA LYS A 23 -9.88 -40.48 50.45
C LYS A 23 -10.46 -39.12 50.02
N ILE A 24 -9.67 -38.36 49.27
CA ILE A 24 -10.14 -37.15 48.57
C ILE A 24 -10.81 -37.62 47.29
N CYS A 25 -12.14 -37.53 47.22
CA CYS A 25 -12.89 -37.76 45.98
C CYS A 25 -12.64 -36.60 45.02
N SER A 26 -11.65 -36.76 44.14
CA SER A 26 -11.37 -35.82 43.06
C SER A 26 -12.54 -35.82 42.06
N PRO A 27 -13.06 -34.65 41.64
CA PRO A 27 -14.06 -34.59 40.59
C PRO A 27 -13.51 -35.16 39.28
N PRO A 28 -14.37 -35.73 38.40
CA PRO A 28 -13.94 -36.33 37.15
C PRO A 28 -13.27 -35.27 36.27
N LEU A 29 -12.00 -35.49 35.94
CA LEU A 29 -11.17 -34.59 35.12
C LEU A 29 -11.80 -34.24 33.76
N SER A 30 -12.77 -35.02 33.27
CA SER A 30 -13.29 -34.87 31.90
C SER A 30 -14.10 -33.58 31.66
N SER A 31 -14.70 -32.98 32.69
CA SER A 31 -15.49 -31.75 32.51
C SER A 31 -14.60 -30.52 32.24
N TYR A 32 -13.40 -30.49 32.81
CA TYR A 32 -12.46 -29.38 32.64
C TYR A 32 -11.83 -29.36 31.24
N PHE A 33 -11.60 -30.52 30.63
CA PHE A 33 -11.05 -30.60 29.27
C PHE A 33 -11.97 -29.97 28.23
N SER A 34 -13.28 -30.18 28.34
CA SER A 34 -14.24 -29.61 27.39
C SER A 34 -14.27 -28.08 27.48
N MET A 35 -14.25 -27.51 28.69
CA MET A 35 -14.24 -26.05 28.85
C MET A 35 -12.96 -25.40 28.32
N ILE A 36 -11.80 -26.04 28.49
CA ILE A 36 -10.53 -25.53 27.95
C ILE A 36 -10.55 -25.50 26.41
N ILE A 37 -11.12 -26.53 25.77
CA ILE A 37 -11.23 -26.58 24.31
C ILE A 37 -12.14 -25.46 23.78
N TYR A 38 -13.31 -25.24 24.39
CA TYR A 38 -14.21 -24.16 23.99
C TYR A 38 -13.58 -22.78 24.18
N PHE A 39 -12.84 -22.59 25.27
CA PHE A 39 -12.13 -21.35 25.53
C PHE A 39 -11.05 -21.10 24.47
N CYS A 40 -10.20 -22.08 24.17
CA CYS A 40 -9.19 -21.95 23.12
C CYS A 40 -9.81 -21.66 21.74
N PHE A 41 -10.91 -22.32 21.40
CA PHE A 41 -11.60 -22.12 20.12
C PHE A 41 -12.23 -20.71 20.02
N PHE A 42 -12.81 -20.21 21.11
CA PHE A 42 -13.37 -18.87 21.18
C PHE A 42 -12.30 -17.78 21.00
N PHE A 43 -11.15 -17.92 21.67
CA PHE A 43 -10.03 -17.00 21.50
C PHE A 43 -9.45 -17.04 20.07
N PHE A 44 -9.39 -18.22 19.46
CA PHE A 44 -8.96 -18.37 18.07
C PHE A 44 -9.89 -17.64 17.10
N ILE A 45 -11.21 -17.74 17.28
CA ILE A 45 -12.19 -17.01 16.46
C ILE A 45 -12.06 -15.51 16.63
N ILE A 46 -11.94 -15.00 17.87
CA ILE A 46 -11.77 -13.57 18.11
C ILE A 46 -10.49 -13.06 17.46
N PHE A 47 -9.39 -13.78 17.60
CA PHE A 47 -8.12 -13.41 16.98
C PHE A 47 -8.23 -13.39 15.44
N PHE A 48 -8.94 -14.35 14.86
CA PHE A 48 -9.19 -14.41 13.43
C PHE A 48 -10.10 -13.26 12.95
N LEU A 49 -11.17 -12.94 13.68
CA LEU A 49 -12.04 -11.81 13.33
C LEU A 49 -11.34 -10.46 13.49
N LEU A 50 -10.50 -10.32 14.52
CA LEU A 50 -9.70 -9.12 14.76
C LEU A 50 -8.64 -8.93 13.67
N SER A 51 -7.98 -10.01 13.23
CA SER A 51 -7.02 -9.93 12.14
C SER A 51 -7.69 -9.55 10.81
N PHE A 52 -8.89 -10.09 10.54
CA PHE A 52 -9.70 -9.69 9.38
C PHE A 52 -10.15 -8.22 9.44
N ALA A 53 -10.56 -7.73 10.62
CA ALA A 53 -10.93 -6.33 10.80
C ALA A 53 -9.73 -5.39 10.60
N ILE A 54 -8.55 -5.77 11.10
CA ILE A 54 -7.29 -5.02 10.88
C ILE A 54 -6.93 -5.03 9.39
N LEU A 55 -7.01 -6.17 8.71
CA LEU A 55 -6.81 -6.25 7.26
C LEU A 55 -7.80 -5.39 6.48
N PHE A 56 -9.08 -5.37 6.87
CA PHE A 56 -10.10 -4.55 6.21
C PHE A 56 -9.84 -3.05 6.41
N LEU A 57 -9.48 -2.64 7.62
CA LEU A 57 -9.04 -1.27 7.91
C LEU A 57 -7.76 -0.93 7.14
N PHE A 58 -6.82 -1.86 7.03
CA PHE A 58 -5.62 -1.71 6.22
C PHE A 58 -6.02 -1.50 4.76
N PHE A 59 -6.82 -2.37 4.15
CA PHE A 59 -7.29 -2.20 2.76
C PHE A 59 -8.01 -0.87 2.51
N HIS A 60 -8.86 -0.42 3.44
CA HIS A 60 -9.55 0.86 3.31
C HIS A 60 -8.58 2.05 3.48
N PHE A 61 -7.61 1.92 4.39
CA PHE A 61 -6.53 2.87 4.58
C PHE A 61 -5.60 2.90 3.37
N PHE A 62 -5.31 1.78 2.71
CA PHE A 62 -4.55 1.70 1.45
C PHE A 62 -5.32 2.28 0.27
N LYS A 63 -6.65 2.22 0.26
CA LYS A 63 -7.47 2.84 -0.78
C LYS A 63 -7.55 4.36 -0.62
N ILE A 64 -7.66 4.83 0.62
CA ILE A 64 -7.58 6.25 0.97
C ILE A 64 -6.15 6.77 0.74
N LEU A 65 -5.13 6.02 1.18
CA LEU A 65 -3.73 6.30 0.91
C LEU A 65 -3.38 6.19 -0.56
N GLY A 66 -4.04 5.36 -1.36
CA GLY A 66 -3.78 5.31 -2.81
C GLY A 66 -4.21 6.60 -3.50
N ASN A 67 -5.37 7.13 -3.13
CA ASN A 67 -5.82 8.45 -3.59
C ASN A 67 -4.95 9.58 -3.02
N ILE A 68 -4.55 9.49 -1.74
CA ILE A 68 -3.63 10.45 -1.12
C ILE A 68 -2.22 10.34 -1.70
N ILE A 69 -1.72 9.16 -2.04
CA ILE A 69 -0.40 8.94 -2.65
C ILE A 69 -0.41 9.43 -4.09
N ILE A 70 -1.54 9.38 -4.81
CA ILE A 70 -1.64 10.01 -6.12
C ILE A 70 -1.74 11.54 -5.98
N TYR A 71 -2.51 12.05 -5.03
CA TYR A 71 -2.52 13.50 -4.70
C TYR A 71 -1.16 13.98 -4.20
N VAL A 72 -0.45 13.18 -3.41
CA VAL A 72 0.90 13.40 -2.91
C VAL A 72 1.93 13.08 -3.98
N CYS A 73 1.68 12.26 -5.01
CA CYS A 73 2.58 12.12 -6.15
C CYS A 73 2.36 13.26 -7.15
N MET A 74 1.16 13.84 -7.25
CA MET A 74 0.93 15.09 -7.99
C MET A 74 1.48 16.30 -7.22
N LEU A 75 1.23 16.39 -5.91
CA LEU A 75 1.78 17.45 -5.04
C LEU A 75 3.28 17.28 -4.82
N CYS A 76 3.79 16.05 -4.69
CA CYS A 76 5.22 15.78 -4.71
C CYS A 76 5.76 15.97 -6.11
N ALA A 77 5.11 15.68 -7.23
CA ALA A 77 5.67 16.02 -8.56
C ALA A 77 5.89 17.54 -8.72
N ILE A 78 5.25 18.38 -7.90
CA ILE A 78 5.51 19.82 -7.81
C ILE A 78 6.75 20.14 -6.94
N GLU A 79 7.16 19.25 -6.02
CA GLU A 79 8.37 19.38 -5.18
C GLU A 79 9.47 18.31 -5.45
N PHE A 80 9.26 17.38 -6.38
CA PHE A 80 10.17 16.29 -6.69
C PHE A 80 11.21 16.86 -7.66
N GLU A 81 12.20 17.54 -7.10
CA GLU A 81 13.52 17.63 -7.73
C GLU A 81 14.14 16.22 -7.76
N GLU A 82 13.59 15.33 -8.60
CA GLU A 82 14.30 14.10 -8.95
C GLU A 82 15.47 14.50 -9.83
N GLU A 83 16.67 14.34 -9.28
CA GLU A 83 17.93 14.46 -9.99
C GLU A 83 18.09 13.32 -11.00
N ARG A 84 17.35 13.37 -12.11
CA ARG A 84 17.85 12.82 -13.37
C ARG A 84 18.70 13.89 -14.02
N GLU A 85 20.01 13.65 -14.03
CA GLU A 85 21.08 14.62 -14.24
C GLU A 85 21.05 15.33 -15.62
N ASP A 86 20.21 14.88 -16.56
CA ASP A 86 20.35 15.32 -17.96
C ASP A 86 19.26 16.30 -18.44
N ARG A 87 18.07 16.40 -17.81
CA ARG A 87 16.98 17.30 -18.26
C ARG A 87 16.00 17.69 -17.15
N LYS A 88 16.42 18.54 -16.20
CA LYS A 88 15.51 19.15 -15.20
C LYS A 88 14.60 20.19 -15.88
N ILE A 89 13.34 19.84 -16.13
CA ILE A 89 12.30 20.84 -16.41
C ILE A 89 11.84 21.39 -15.07
N LYS A 90 12.37 22.56 -14.68
CA LYS A 90 11.99 23.23 -13.43
C LYS A 90 10.70 24.03 -13.67
N ILE A 91 9.55 23.41 -13.43
CA ILE A 91 8.26 24.12 -13.43
C ILE A 91 8.08 24.75 -12.06
N LYS A 92 7.96 26.09 -12.00
CA LYS A 92 7.55 26.81 -10.80
C LYS A 92 6.06 27.09 -10.92
N ILE A 93 5.23 26.28 -10.25
CA ILE A 93 3.78 26.53 -10.21
C ILE A 93 3.48 27.43 -9.01
N LYS A 94 2.77 28.52 -9.24
CA LYS A 94 2.20 29.33 -8.15
C LYS A 94 0.89 28.69 -7.71
N MET A 95 0.75 28.39 -6.41
CA MET A 95 -0.41 27.64 -5.91
C MET A 95 -1.72 28.42 -5.86
N ASP A 96 -1.66 29.76 -5.92
CA ASP A 96 -2.85 30.58 -5.72
C ASP A 96 -3.68 30.74 -7.00
N ASN A 97 -3.03 30.76 -8.16
CA ASN A 97 -3.65 30.94 -9.47
C ASN A 97 -2.74 30.33 -10.54
N VAL A 98 -3.29 29.46 -11.40
CA VAL A 98 -2.55 28.85 -12.51
C VAL A 98 -2.89 29.58 -13.80
N ASP A 99 -1.88 30.12 -14.48
CA ASP A 99 -2.09 30.77 -15.77
C ASP A 99 -2.17 29.76 -16.92
N GLU A 100 -2.69 30.19 -18.08
CA GLU A 100 -2.87 29.32 -19.24
C GLU A 100 -1.55 28.67 -19.71
N LYS A 101 -0.42 29.36 -19.56
CA LYS A 101 0.88 28.87 -19.96
C LYS A 101 1.42 27.80 -19.00
N GLU A 102 1.24 28.01 -17.69
CA GLU A 102 1.54 27.03 -16.65
C GLU A 102 0.69 25.77 -16.85
N LEU A 103 -0.59 25.92 -17.22
CA LEU A 103 -1.46 24.79 -17.54
C LEU A 103 -1.00 24.04 -18.80
N GLU A 104 -0.59 24.75 -19.86
CA GLU A 104 0.01 24.12 -21.05
C GLU A 104 1.26 23.30 -20.70
N ASP A 105 2.16 23.87 -19.90
CA ASP A 105 3.38 23.19 -19.45
C ASP A 105 3.05 21.94 -18.62
N LEU A 106 2.02 22.02 -17.78
CA LEU A 106 1.55 20.89 -16.98
C LEU A 106 0.96 19.77 -17.85
N ILE A 107 0.14 20.11 -18.84
CA ILE A 107 -0.41 19.14 -19.82
C ILE A 107 0.74 18.47 -20.59
N TYR A 108 1.74 19.24 -21.03
CA TYR A 108 2.91 18.69 -21.71
C TYR A 108 3.67 17.69 -20.84
N VAL A 109 3.94 18.02 -19.57
CA VAL A 109 4.62 17.09 -18.64
C VAL A 109 3.79 15.84 -18.40
N ALA A 110 2.48 15.96 -18.23
CA ALA A 110 1.58 14.81 -18.09
C ALA A 110 1.63 13.90 -19.33
N LEU A 111 1.64 14.46 -20.54
CA LEU A 111 1.80 13.69 -21.78
C LEU A 111 3.13 12.95 -21.84
N CYS A 112 4.23 13.62 -21.52
CA CYS A 112 5.56 12.99 -21.48
C CYS A 112 5.61 11.83 -20.47
N PHE A 113 4.99 12.01 -19.30
CA PHE A 113 4.86 10.95 -18.30
C PHE A 113 4.05 9.76 -18.85
N PHE A 114 2.92 10.00 -19.50
CA PHE A 114 2.09 8.94 -20.09
C PHE A 114 2.81 8.18 -21.20
N CYS A 115 3.60 8.86 -22.03
CA CYS A 115 4.44 8.22 -23.04
C CYS A 115 5.46 7.26 -22.40
N THR A 116 6.13 7.72 -21.34
CA THR A 116 7.15 6.93 -20.62
C THR A 116 6.53 5.72 -19.91
N GLU A 117 5.33 5.88 -19.36
CA GLU A 117 4.59 4.77 -18.72
C GLU A 117 4.12 3.72 -19.74
N ARG A 118 3.78 4.14 -20.96
CA ARG A 118 3.35 3.24 -22.03
C ARG A 118 4.51 2.44 -22.60
N ASP A 119 5.66 3.09 -22.80
CA ASP A 119 6.88 2.49 -23.30
C ASP A 119 8.10 3.11 -22.61
N PRO A 120 8.69 2.44 -21.60
CA PRO A 120 9.84 2.96 -20.86
C PRO A 120 11.10 3.18 -21.69
N ASP A 121 11.22 2.49 -22.83
CA ASP A 121 12.37 2.62 -23.73
C ASP A 121 12.18 3.75 -24.76
N MET A 122 10.97 4.32 -24.85
CA MET A 122 10.67 5.42 -25.75
C MET A 122 11.29 6.72 -25.22
N PRO A 123 12.10 7.43 -26.04
CA PRO A 123 12.61 8.73 -25.64
C PRO A 123 11.47 9.73 -25.52
N GLN A 124 11.59 10.65 -24.55
CA GLN A 124 10.61 11.72 -24.35
C GLN A 124 10.42 12.51 -25.65
N PRO A 125 9.17 12.69 -26.12
CA PRO A 125 8.91 13.44 -27.34
C PRO A 125 9.27 14.93 -27.14
N PRO A 126 9.82 15.60 -28.17
CA PRO A 126 10.12 17.02 -28.10
C PRO A 126 8.84 17.86 -28.03
N ARG A 127 8.92 19.04 -27.40
CA ARG A 127 7.74 19.88 -27.09
C ARG A 127 6.97 20.28 -28.35
N GLU A 128 7.67 20.52 -29.45
CA GLU A 128 7.09 20.92 -30.73
C GLU A 128 6.21 19.81 -31.33
N GLN A 129 6.54 18.53 -31.09
CA GLN A 129 5.71 17.41 -31.54
C GLN A 129 4.47 17.23 -30.67
N CYS A 130 4.56 17.56 -29.38
CA CYS A 130 3.45 17.49 -28.45
C CYS A 130 2.52 18.71 -28.53
N GLU A 131 3.00 19.86 -29.00
CA GLU A 131 2.25 21.12 -29.06
C GLU A 131 0.83 21.01 -29.65
N PRO A 132 0.59 20.35 -30.80
CA PRO A 132 -0.77 20.22 -31.32
C PRO A 132 -1.70 19.41 -30.40
N PHE A 133 -1.16 18.42 -29.68
CA PHE A 133 -1.92 17.63 -28.72
C PHE A 133 -2.19 18.41 -27.45
N VAL A 134 -1.20 19.15 -26.94
CA VAL A 134 -1.35 20.03 -25.78
C VAL A 134 -2.43 21.07 -26.04
N LYS A 135 -2.37 21.76 -27.18
CA LYS A 135 -3.38 22.76 -27.57
C LYS A 135 -4.78 22.17 -27.71
N LYS A 136 -4.88 20.97 -28.28
CA LYS A 136 -6.17 20.28 -28.39
C LYS A 136 -6.75 19.93 -27.03
N ILE A 137 -5.94 19.34 -26.15
CA ILE A 137 -6.36 18.99 -24.77
C ILE A 137 -6.76 20.26 -24.02
N LEU A 138 -5.99 21.34 -24.14
CA LEU A 138 -6.32 22.63 -23.53
C LEU A 138 -7.67 23.15 -24.04
N GLN A 139 -7.93 23.12 -25.35
CA GLN A 139 -9.20 23.55 -25.94
C GLN A 139 -10.39 22.70 -25.46
N ASP A 140 -10.21 21.39 -25.33
CA ASP A 140 -11.26 20.47 -24.86
C ASP A 140 -11.54 20.66 -23.36
N LEU A 141 -10.52 21.04 -22.58
CA LEU A 141 -10.61 21.21 -21.13
C LEU A 141 -11.05 22.59 -20.68
N LYS A 142 -10.61 23.66 -21.36
CA LYS A 142 -10.88 25.05 -21.00
C LYS A 142 -12.35 25.32 -20.65
N PRO A 143 -13.36 24.92 -21.46
CA PRO A 143 -14.76 25.20 -21.11
C PRO A 143 -15.29 24.45 -19.88
N ASN A 144 -14.59 23.40 -19.42
CA ASN A 144 -14.94 22.65 -18.22
C ASN A 144 -14.08 23.03 -17.00
N LEU A 145 -12.97 23.72 -17.22
CA LEU A 145 -12.03 24.12 -16.17
C LEU A 145 -12.20 25.58 -15.77
N ASP A 146 -12.53 26.46 -16.70
CA ASP A 146 -12.70 27.91 -16.49
C ASP A 146 -14.21 28.20 -16.60
N GLU A 147 -14.97 27.83 -15.57
CA GLU A 147 -16.43 27.98 -15.59
C GLU A 147 -16.85 29.45 -15.57
N ASN A 148 -16.00 30.32 -15.00
CA ASN A 148 -16.18 31.75 -14.88
C ASN A 148 -15.64 32.55 -16.08
N ASP A 149 -14.90 31.93 -17.01
CA ASP A 149 -14.29 32.54 -18.21
C ASP A 149 -13.42 33.76 -17.85
N ASP A 150 -12.71 33.70 -16.72
CA ASP A 150 -11.84 34.79 -16.26
C ASP A 150 -10.39 34.63 -16.75
N GLY A 151 -10.08 33.50 -17.40
CA GLY A 151 -8.77 33.17 -17.93
C GLY A 151 -7.74 32.77 -16.88
N VAL A 152 -8.16 32.53 -15.63
CA VAL A 152 -7.31 32.15 -14.50
C VAL A 152 -7.90 30.91 -13.82
N ILE A 153 -7.13 29.84 -13.74
CA ILE A 153 -7.62 28.62 -13.10
C ILE A 153 -7.42 28.73 -11.59
N SER A 154 -8.54 28.78 -10.87
CA SER A 154 -8.57 28.73 -9.41
C SER A 154 -8.15 27.36 -8.88
N ARG A 155 -7.88 27.27 -7.57
CA ARG A 155 -7.49 26.00 -6.95
C ARG A 155 -8.57 24.94 -7.09
N GLU A 156 -9.83 25.31 -6.90
CA GLU A 156 -10.97 24.40 -6.97
C GLU A 156 -11.16 23.86 -8.40
N GLU A 157 -10.98 24.69 -9.40
CA GLU A 157 -11.00 24.31 -10.82
C GLU A 157 -9.80 23.42 -11.18
N PHE A 158 -8.63 23.70 -10.61
CA PHE A 158 -7.45 22.86 -10.75
C PHE A 158 -7.67 21.44 -10.21
N GLU A 159 -8.49 21.27 -9.16
CA GLU A 159 -8.86 19.94 -8.69
C GLU A 159 -9.69 19.15 -9.71
N LEU A 160 -10.50 19.82 -10.53
CA LEU A 160 -11.22 19.20 -11.64
C LEU A 160 -10.25 18.69 -12.70
N PHE A 161 -9.21 19.47 -13.01
CA PHE A 161 -8.14 19.05 -13.91
C PHE A 161 -7.39 17.82 -13.37
N GLY A 162 -7.07 17.80 -12.07
CA GLY A 162 -6.46 16.64 -11.43
C GLY A 162 -7.33 15.38 -11.54
N LYS A 163 -8.65 15.50 -11.35
CA LYS A 163 -9.61 14.39 -11.55
C LYS A 163 -9.61 13.90 -13.00
N TYR A 164 -9.57 14.80 -13.97
CA TYR A 164 -9.49 14.44 -15.39
C TYR A 164 -8.23 13.63 -15.70
N LEU A 165 -7.05 14.11 -15.28
CA LEU A 165 -5.79 13.39 -15.50
C LEU A 165 -5.78 11.99 -14.87
N ASN A 166 -6.39 11.84 -13.68
CA ASN A 166 -6.51 10.54 -13.03
C ASN A 166 -7.40 9.56 -13.80
N GLN A 167 -8.47 10.04 -14.43
CA GLN A 167 -9.33 9.22 -15.27
C GLN A 167 -8.58 8.76 -16.53
N GLU A 168 -7.88 9.67 -17.21
CA GLU A 168 -7.08 9.34 -18.40
C GLU A 168 -5.95 8.36 -18.07
N TYR A 169 -5.25 8.56 -16.95
CA TYR A 169 -4.21 7.62 -16.52
C TYR A 169 -4.78 6.23 -16.15
N SER A 170 -5.98 6.18 -15.57
CA SER A 170 -6.65 4.91 -15.26
C SER A 170 -7.05 4.14 -16.52
N LYS A 171 -7.46 4.85 -17.58
CA LYS A 171 -7.70 4.25 -18.90
C LYS A 171 -6.41 3.69 -19.49
N LEU A 172 -5.33 4.48 -19.48
CA LEU A 172 -4.01 4.06 -19.96
C LEU A 172 -3.53 2.78 -19.25
N LYS A 173 -3.65 2.71 -17.92
CA LYS A 173 -3.29 1.49 -17.16
C LYS A 173 -4.10 0.27 -17.57
N SER A 174 -5.38 0.45 -17.83
CA SER A 174 -6.25 -0.64 -18.30
C SER A 174 -5.78 -1.15 -19.67
N GLU A 175 -5.49 -0.25 -20.61
CA GLU A 175 -4.95 -0.61 -21.94
C GLU A 175 -3.63 -1.39 -21.85
N ILE A 176 -2.67 -0.90 -21.06
CA ILE A 176 -1.37 -1.57 -20.86
C ILE A 176 -1.55 -2.99 -20.30
N ASN A 177 -2.50 -3.17 -19.38
CA ASN A 177 -2.78 -4.48 -18.79
C ASN A 177 -3.46 -5.44 -19.78
N GLU A 178 -4.33 -4.93 -20.65
CA GLU A 178 -4.96 -5.71 -21.72
C GLU A 178 -3.93 -6.16 -22.76
N ASP A 179 -3.03 -5.26 -23.18
CA ASP A 179 -1.94 -5.57 -24.11
C ASP A 179 -1.02 -6.68 -23.57
N LYS A 180 -0.72 -6.66 -22.27
CA LYS A 180 0.07 -7.72 -21.60
C LYS A 180 -0.64 -9.07 -21.61
N LYS A 181 -1.95 -9.11 -21.40
CA LYS A 181 -2.75 -10.35 -21.44
C LYS A 181 -2.80 -10.94 -22.85
N ASN A 182 -2.94 -10.10 -23.87
CA ASN A 182 -3.00 -10.54 -25.27
C ASN A 182 -1.65 -11.10 -25.76
N LYS A 183 -0.52 -10.51 -25.34
CA LYS A 183 0.83 -11.02 -25.71
C LYS A 183 1.20 -12.36 -25.03
N GLY A 184 0.60 -12.67 -23.87
CA GLY A 184 0.93 -13.87 -23.09
C GLY A 184 0.18 -15.15 -23.47
N SER A 185 -0.92 -15.06 -24.20
CA SER A 185 -1.84 -16.19 -24.46
C SER A 185 -1.61 -16.91 -25.80
N GLY A 186 -0.64 -16.47 -26.61
CA GLY A 186 -0.32 -17.08 -27.90
C GLY A 186 0.80 -18.13 -27.88
N LYS A 187 1.00 -18.84 -26.76
CA LYS A 187 2.03 -19.89 -26.63
C LYS A 187 1.43 -21.29 -26.55
#